data_AF-A0A4Q5Y974-F1
#
_entry.id   AF-A0A4Q5Y974-F1
#
_cell.length_a   1.000
_cell.length_b   1.000
_cell.length_c   1.000
_cell.angle_alpha   90.00
_cell.angle_beta   90.00
_cell.angle_gamma   90.00
#
_symmetry.space_group_name_H-M   'P 1'
#
loop_
_entity.id
_entity.type
_entity.pdbx_description
1 polymer ?
#
loop_
_entity_poly.entity_id
_entity_poly.type
_entity_poly.pdbx_seq_one_letter_code
_entity_poly.pdbx_strand_id
1 'polypeptide(L)'
;MTSTTIDGSTQPGNTNPLGPEIEIEGSHLDTEGGRNYTGLKIGQNNTTIKSLIINGFYRPIYINANNTRVESCYLGTDYTGTARSAHNARYETGIYLYAGVSTSSFSMGTNNIIGGDTPEKGNVIGFAEENGIYVYSNASYTFRNNAIINNGRSGIYITTQTTYGVINNNVIRGNNGSGIRVLEASMG
;
A
#
# COMPACT_ATOMS: atom_id res chain seq x y z
N MET A 1 -17.65 7.55 16.32
CA MET A 1 -16.65 7.84 15.26
C MET A 1 -17.15 7.19 13.98
N THR A 2 -17.14 7.90 12.87
CA THR A 2 -17.48 7.34 11.56
C THR A 2 -16.32 6.47 11.08
N SER A 3 -16.64 5.28 10.59
CA SER A 3 -15.72 4.41 9.87
C SER A 3 -16.12 4.37 8.40
N THR A 4 -15.14 4.20 7.53
CA THR A 4 -15.37 4.00 6.09
C THR A 4 -14.80 2.64 5.71
N THR A 5 -15.56 1.85 4.96
CA THR A 5 -15.09 0.58 4.41
C THR A 5 -15.31 0.58 2.90
N ILE A 6 -14.24 0.29 2.15
CA ILE A 6 -14.31 -0.05 0.73
C ILE A 6 -14.03 -1.54 0.62
N ASP A 7 -15.01 -2.29 0.13
CA ASP A 7 -15.02 -3.74 0.17
C ASP A 7 -15.33 -4.33 -1.21
N GLY A 8 -14.34 -4.97 -1.84
CA GLY A 8 -14.54 -5.72 -3.07
C GLY A 8 -14.90 -7.20 -2.88
N SER A 9 -15.01 -7.69 -1.63
CA SER A 9 -15.31 -9.11 -1.36
C SER A 9 -16.80 -9.46 -1.34
N THR A 10 -17.69 -8.45 -1.33
CA THR A 10 -19.14 -8.62 -1.11
C THR A 10 -19.97 -8.32 -2.35
N GLN A 11 -19.38 -8.37 -3.55
CA GLN A 11 -20.11 -8.13 -4.79
C GLN A 11 -21.00 -9.32 -5.22
N PRO A 12 -22.10 -9.08 -5.94
CA PRO A 12 -22.94 -10.15 -6.49
C PRO A 12 -22.22 -10.90 -7.61
N GLY A 13 -21.97 -12.20 -7.39
CA GLY A 13 -21.21 -13.05 -8.31
C GLY A 13 -19.72 -12.82 -8.13
N ASN A 14 -18.99 -13.86 -7.73
CA ASN A 14 -17.52 -13.83 -7.67
C ASN A 14 -16.93 -14.77 -8.71
N THR A 15 -16.34 -14.22 -9.76
CA THR A 15 -15.67 -14.99 -10.82
C THR A 15 -14.19 -15.22 -10.55
N ASN A 16 -13.59 -14.54 -9.56
CA ASN A 16 -12.23 -14.76 -9.10
C ASN A 16 -12.21 -15.34 -7.67
N PRO A 17 -12.43 -16.66 -7.48
CA PRO A 17 -12.49 -17.27 -6.16
C PRO A 17 -11.15 -17.26 -5.41
N LEU A 18 -10.04 -16.96 -6.10
CA LEU A 18 -8.69 -17.00 -5.56
C LEU A 18 -8.15 -15.62 -5.17
N GLY A 19 -8.89 -14.54 -5.43
CA GLY A 19 -8.42 -13.18 -5.18
C GLY A 19 -9.50 -12.12 -5.31
N PRO A 20 -9.11 -10.84 -5.33
CA PRO A 20 -10.02 -9.74 -5.62
C PRO A 20 -10.57 -9.81 -7.04
N GLU A 21 -11.78 -9.32 -7.24
CA GLU A 21 -12.38 -9.24 -8.58
C GLU A 21 -12.58 -7.81 -9.05
N ILE A 22 -12.83 -6.87 -8.12
CA ILE A 22 -12.99 -5.46 -8.47
C ILE A 22 -11.61 -4.83 -8.69
N GLU A 23 -11.36 -4.38 -9.92
CA GLU A 23 -10.18 -3.56 -10.27
C GLU A 23 -10.54 -2.07 -10.30
N ILE A 24 -9.72 -1.27 -9.62
CA ILE A 24 -9.63 0.17 -9.81
C ILE A 24 -8.46 0.42 -10.75
N GLU A 25 -8.77 0.94 -11.94
CA GLU A 25 -7.84 1.08 -13.07
C GLU A 25 -7.57 2.56 -13.35
N GLY A 26 -6.29 2.94 -13.36
CA GLY A 26 -5.85 4.33 -13.51
C GLY A 26 -5.09 4.67 -14.79
N SER A 27 -4.81 3.71 -15.68
CA SER A 27 -3.93 3.91 -16.85
C SER A 27 -4.51 4.86 -17.90
N HIS A 28 -5.83 5.11 -17.85
CA HIS A 28 -6.52 6.07 -18.71
C HIS A 28 -6.51 7.50 -18.19
N LEU A 29 -5.93 7.76 -17.01
CA LEU A 29 -5.81 9.12 -16.48
C LEU A 29 -4.83 9.92 -17.34
N ASP A 30 -5.26 11.10 -17.79
CA ASP A 30 -4.44 12.00 -18.60
C ASP A 30 -3.18 12.41 -17.82
N THR A 31 -2.03 11.95 -18.29
CA THR A 31 -0.74 12.16 -17.63
C THR A 31 0.00 13.40 -18.10
N GLU A 32 -0.65 14.28 -18.88
CA GLU A 32 -0.08 15.57 -19.23
C GLU A 32 0.33 16.33 -17.95
N GLY A 33 1.61 16.76 -17.96
CA GLY A 33 2.24 17.50 -16.87
C GLY A 33 2.93 16.67 -15.78
N GLY A 34 3.09 15.35 -15.94
CA GLY A 34 3.85 14.52 -14.98
C GLY A 34 3.18 14.41 -13.60
N ARG A 35 1.85 14.50 -13.56
CA ARG A 35 1.08 14.46 -12.32
C ARG A 35 1.10 13.06 -11.68
N ASN A 36 1.35 13.03 -10.38
CA ASN A 36 1.40 11.82 -9.56
C ASN A 36 -0.01 11.41 -9.12
N TYR A 37 -0.71 10.61 -9.93
CA TYR A 37 -2.06 10.16 -9.61
C TYR A 37 -2.08 9.08 -8.54
N THR A 38 -3.00 9.26 -7.60
CA THR A 38 -3.27 8.30 -6.53
C THR A 38 -4.60 7.63 -6.80
N GLY A 39 -4.67 6.31 -6.66
CA GLY A 39 -5.94 5.57 -6.78
C GLY A 39 -6.86 5.89 -5.61
N LEU A 40 -6.43 5.53 -4.41
CA LEU A 40 -7.15 5.78 -3.17
C LEU A 40 -6.32 6.64 -2.22
N LYS A 41 -6.76 7.89 -1.99
CA LYS A 41 -6.19 8.80 -1.00
C LYS A 41 -7.00 8.72 0.30
N ILE A 42 -6.41 8.17 1.35
CA ILE A 42 -7.05 7.97 2.64
C ILE A 42 -6.65 9.09 3.60
N GLY A 43 -7.52 10.09 3.75
CA GLY A 43 -7.37 11.17 4.73
C GLY A 43 -8.25 11.00 5.98
N GLN A 44 -9.16 10.02 5.98
CA GLN A 44 -10.08 9.78 7.09
C GLN A 44 -9.59 8.63 7.97
N ASN A 45 -9.61 8.85 9.29
CA ASN A 45 -9.31 7.81 10.28
C ASN A 45 -10.33 6.67 10.24
N ASN A 46 -9.94 5.50 10.75
CA ASN A 46 -10.80 4.31 10.86
C ASN A 46 -11.35 3.86 9.49
N THR A 47 -10.43 3.73 8.53
CA THR A 47 -10.76 3.33 7.16
C THR A 47 -10.26 1.91 6.88
N THR A 48 -11.10 1.07 6.29
CA THR A 48 -10.72 -0.26 5.80
C THR A 48 -10.84 -0.31 4.29
N ILE A 49 -9.79 -0.76 3.61
CA ILE A 49 -9.78 -1.09 2.20
C ILE A 49 -9.52 -2.59 2.10
N LYS A 50 -10.40 -3.35 1.43
CA LYS A 50 -10.18 -4.78 1.25
C LYS A 50 -10.64 -5.35 -0.07
N SER A 51 -9.91 -6.39 -0.50
CA SER A 51 -10.27 -7.23 -1.64
C SER A 51 -10.47 -6.45 -2.93
N LEU A 52 -9.49 -5.59 -3.27
CA LEU A 52 -9.45 -4.84 -4.52
C LEU A 52 -8.15 -5.13 -5.29
N ILE A 53 -8.23 -5.11 -6.62
CA ILE A 53 -7.06 -4.87 -7.47
C ILE A 53 -6.94 -3.36 -7.69
N ILE A 54 -5.74 -2.78 -7.59
CA ILE A 54 -5.54 -1.36 -7.82
C ILE A 54 -4.26 -1.16 -8.66
N ASN A 55 -4.45 -0.72 -9.91
CA ASN A 55 -3.40 -0.62 -10.93
C ASN A 55 -3.50 0.68 -11.74
N GLY A 56 -2.44 1.02 -12.47
CA GLY A 56 -2.43 2.17 -13.37
C GLY A 56 -2.24 3.51 -12.67
N PHE A 57 -1.91 3.51 -11.38
CA PHE A 57 -1.64 4.71 -10.60
C PHE A 57 -0.16 4.83 -10.26
N TYR A 58 0.29 6.08 -10.08
CA TYR A 58 1.61 6.37 -9.52
C TYR A 58 1.74 5.81 -8.10
N ARG A 59 0.67 5.99 -7.31
CA ARG A 59 0.50 5.44 -5.96
C ARG A 59 -0.91 4.88 -5.82
N PRO A 60 -1.12 3.56 -5.98
CA PRO A 60 -2.42 2.94 -5.81
C PRO A 60 -3.10 3.30 -4.50
N ILE A 61 -2.36 3.28 -3.39
CA ILE A 61 -2.87 3.69 -2.07
C ILE A 61 -1.92 4.69 -1.43
N TYR A 62 -2.48 5.82 -1.00
CA TYR A 62 -1.82 6.83 -0.18
C TYR A 62 -2.57 6.99 1.14
N ILE A 63 -1.88 6.78 2.27
CA ILE A 63 -2.47 6.83 3.61
C ILE A 63 -1.93 8.04 4.35
N ASN A 64 -2.83 8.96 4.70
CA ASN A 64 -2.62 10.09 5.62
C ASN A 64 -3.73 10.11 6.67
N ALA A 65 -3.81 9.03 7.44
CA ALA A 65 -4.84 8.81 8.44
C ALA A 65 -4.34 7.84 9.52
N ASN A 66 -5.14 7.68 10.57
CA ASN A 66 -4.95 6.73 11.66
C ASN A 66 -5.90 5.55 11.53
N ASN A 67 -5.54 4.43 12.17
CA ASN A 67 -6.38 3.23 12.24
C ASN A 67 -6.85 2.76 10.85
N THR A 68 -5.98 2.88 9.84
CA THR A 68 -6.28 2.41 8.48
C THR A 68 -5.87 0.95 8.33
N ARG A 69 -6.72 0.15 7.68
CA ARG A 69 -6.42 -1.23 7.31
C ARG A 69 -6.49 -1.40 5.80
N VAL A 70 -5.48 -2.06 5.24
CA VAL A 70 -5.49 -2.51 3.85
C VAL A 70 -5.28 -4.02 3.86
N GLU A 71 -6.26 -4.80 3.42
CA GLU A 71 -6.27 -6.27 3.54
C GLU A 71 -6.67 -6.94 2.23
N SER A 72 -6.05 -8.07 1.88
CA SER A 72 -6.38 -8.86 0.69
C SER A 72 -6.38 -8.07 -0.63
N CYS A 73 -5.64 -6.98 -0.75
CA CYS A 73 -5.56 -6.18 -1.98
C CYS A 73 -4.38 -6.60 -2.86
N TYR A 74 -4.57 -6.51 -4.18
CA TYR A 74 -3.54 -6.77 -5.19
C TYR A 74 -3.13 -5.44 -5.83
N LEU A 75 -1.88 -5.04 -5.63
CA LEU A 75 -1.35 -3.74 -6.07
C LEU A 75 -0.16 -3.99 -6.98
N GLY A 76 -0.21 -3.42 -8.18
CA GLY A 76 0.89 -3.59 -9.13
C GLY A 76 0.84 -4.89 -9.95
N THR A 77 -0.12 -5.76 -9.66
CA THR A 77 -0.23 -7.12 -10.18
C THR A 77 -1.50 -7.34 -10.98
N ASP A 78 -1.54 -8.40 -11.77
CA ASP A 78 -2.76 -8.88 -12.39
C ASP A 78 -3.77 -9.40 -11.35
N TYR A 79 -4.95 -9.82 -11.81
CA TYR A 79 -6.02 -10.34 -10.94
C TYR A 79 -5.66 -11.63 -10.20
N THR A 80 -4.55 -12.29 -10.55
CA THR A 80 -4.04 -13.49 -9.86
C THR A 80 -3.00 -13.16 -8.79
N GLY A 81 -2.47 -11.93 -8.78
CA GLY A 81 -1.40 -11.51 -7.90
C GLY A 81 -0.03 -12.09 -8.28
N THR A 82 0.12 -12.70 -9.46
CA THR A 82 1.36 -13.43 -9.81
C THR A 82 2.24 -12.70 -10.82
N ALA A 83 1.64 -11.94 -11.75
CA ALA A 83 2.35 -11.21 -12.78
C ALA A 83 2.13 -9.69 -12.65
N ARG A 84 3.01 -8.92 -13.28
CA ARG A 84 2.86 -7.46 -13.40
C ARG A 84 1.58 -7.17 -14.20
N SER A 85 0.74 -6.26 -13.71
CA SER A 85 -0.39 -5.79 -14.52
C SER A 85 0.09 -4.95 -15.71
N ALA A 86 -0.56 -5.15 -16.86
CA ALA A 86 -0.30 -4.41 -18.09
C ALA A 86 -0.56 -2.89 -17.94
N HIS A 87 -1.34 -2.50 -16.92
CA HIS A 87 -1.74 -1.12 -16.68
C HIS A 87 -0.66 -0.30 -15.94
N ASN A 88 0.40 -0.93 -15.40
CA ASN A 88 1.35 -0.28 -14.49
C ASN A 88 2.54 0.38 -15.19
N ALA A 89 2.29 1.21 -16.19
CA ALA A 89 3.35 1.91 -16.93
C ALA A 89 4.07 3.02 -16.15
N ARG A 90 3.53 3.47 -15.00
CA ARG A 90 4.05 4.59 -14.18
C ARG A 90 3.92 4.34 -12.68
N TYR A 91 4.17 3.11 -12.25
CA TYR A 91 3.82 2.63 -10.92
C TYR A 91 5.00 2.81 -9.95
N GLU A 92 5.17 3.98 -9.34
CA GLU A 92 6.31 4.29 -8.47
C GLU A 92 6.34 3.45 -7.19
N THR A 93 5.24 3.49 -6.43
CA THR A 93 5.17 2.87 -5.10
C THR A 93 3.79 2.26 -4.85
N GLY A 94 3.76 1.06 -4.28
CA GLY A 94 2.51 0.35 -3.95
C GLY A 94 1.64 1.04 -2.93
N ILE A 95 2.14 1.13 -1.70
CA ILE A 95 1.45 1.81 -0.61
C ILE A 95 2.37 2.87 -0.02
N TYR A 96 1.90 4.11 -0.03
CA TYR A 96 2.62 5.25 0.54
C TYR A 96 1.97 5.64 1.87
N LEU A 97 2.71 5.52 2.97
CA LEU A 97 2.28 5.93 4.31
C LEU A 97 2.93 7.26 4.68
N TYR A 98 2.08 8.28 4.87
CA TYR A 98 2.47 9.64 5.20
C TYR A 98 1.62 10.20 6.33
N ALA A 99 2.20 10.45 7.48
CA ALA A 99 1.57 11.10 8.62
C ALA A 99 1.70 12.62 8.59
N GLY A 100 2.65 13.16 7.84
CA GLY A 100 3.12 14.53 8.06
C GLY A 100 3.90 14.66 9.37
N VAL A 101 4.75 15.69 9.45
CA VAL A 101 5.43 16.06 10.70
C VAL A 101 4.41 16.75 11.60
N SER A 102 4.09 16.12 12.73
CA SER A 102 3.13 16.65 13.71
C SER A 102 3.69 17.93 14.34
N THR A 103 3.19 19.09 13.90
CA THR A 103 3.42 20.39 14.58
C THR A 103 2.31 20.73 15.58
N SER A 104 1.27 19.89 15.68
CA SER A 104 0.20 20.01 16.67
C SER A 104 -0.31 18.62 17.04
N SER A 105 -0.76 18.48 18.29
CA SER A 105 -0.98 17.27 19.10
C SER A 105 -1.90 16.16 18.56
N PHE A 106 -2.17 16.11 17.25
CA PHE A 106 -2.78 14.98 16.58
C PHE A 106 -1.68 14.06 16.06
N SER A 107 -1.55 12.89 16.67
CA SER A 107 -0.65 11.83 16.21
C SER A 107 -1.23 11.24 14.92
N MET A 108 -0.90 11.83 13.79
CA MET A 108 -1.24 11.30 12.47
C MET A 108 -0.35 10.08 12.18
N GLY A 109 -0.87 9.14 11.40
CA GLY A 109 -0.17 7.90 11.09
C GLY A 109 0.01 6.95 12.27
N THR A 110 -1.01 6.78 13.10
CA THR A 110 -0.99 5.78 14.18
C THR A 110 -1.81 4.55 13.82
N ASN A 111 -1.31 3.38 14.22
CA ASN A 111 -2.03 2.10 14.17
C ASN A 111 -2.53 1.74 12.77
N ASN A 112 -1.72 2.04 11.74
CA ASN A 112 -2.02 1.63 10.38
C ASN A 112 -1.52 0.20 10.13
N ILE A 113 -2.39 -0.65 9.58
CA ILE A 113 -2.10 -2.06 9.34
C ILE A 113 -2.18 -2.34 7.84
N ILE A 114 -1.09 -2.88 7.29
CA ILE A 114 -1.05 -3.40 5.93
C ILE A 114 -0.96 -4.92 6.02
N GLY A 115 -2.01 -5.58 5.54
CA GLY A 115 -2.29 -7.00 5.66
C GLY A 115 -3.13 -7.33 6.90
N GLY A 116 -3.32 -8.61 7.20
CA GLY A 116 -4.19 -9.03 8.31
C GLY A 116 -3.59 -10.10 9.19
N ASP A 117 -4.38 -10.63 10.11
CA ASP A 117 -3.95 -11.63 11.10
C ASP A 117 -3.67 -13.01 10.50
N THR A 118 -4.19 -13.27 9.30
CA THR A 118 -3.95 -14.51 8.56
C THR A 118 -3.32 -14.22 7.19
N PRO A 119 -2.67 -15.23 6.55
CA PRO A 119 -2.14 -15.12 5.20
C PRO A 119 -3.16 -14.66 4.14
N GLU A 120 -4.42 -15.06 4.26
CA GLU A 120 -5.49 -14.74 3.30
C GLU A 120 -5.87 -13.25 3.33
N LYS A 121 -5.61 -12.59 4.47
CA LYS A 121 -5.76 -11.13 4.61
C LYS A 121 -4.51 -10.36 4.19
N GLY A 122 -3.48 -11.06 3.75
CA GLY A 122 -2.28 -10.50 3.18
C GLY A 122 -2.54 -9.76 1.86
N ASN A 123 -1.86 -8.63 1.67
CA ASN A 123 -1.83 -7.99 0.35
C ASN A 123 -0.75 -8.61 -0.53
N VAL A 124 -0.96 -8.53 -1.83
CA VAL A 124 0.10 -8.74 -2.83
C VAL A 124 0.49 -7.39 -3.39
N ILE A 125 1.75 -7.02 -3.22
CA ILE A 125 2.28 -5.71 -3.58
C ILE A 125 3.55 -5.94 -4.39
N GLY A 126 3.55 -5.60 -5.68
CA GLY A 126 4.74 -5.88 -6.45
C GLY A 126 4.82 -5.22 -7.80
N PHE A 127 6.02 -5.25 -8.37
CA PHE A 127 6.35 -4.62 -9.65
C PHE A 127 6.30 -3.09 -9.66
N ALA A 128 6.40 -2.45 -8.49
CA ALA A 128 6.62 -1.01 -8.41
C ALA A 128 8.01 -0.65 -8.96
N GLU A 129 8.13 0.51 -9.59
CA GLU A 129 9.40 1.05 -10.10
C GLU A 129 10.36 1.36 -8.96
N GLU A 130 9.85 1.79 -7.81
CA GLU A 130 10.64 2.01 -6.61
C GLU A 130 10.31 1.01 -5.50
N ASN A 131 9.28 1.26 -4.70
CA ASN A 131 9.09 0.56 -3.43
C ASN A 131 7.73 -0.13 -3.34
N GLY A 132 7.68 -1.33 -2.75
CA GLY A 132 6.40 -1.97 -2.46
C GLY A 132 5.60 -1.16 -1.44
N ILE A 133 6.18 -0.96 -0.27
CA ILE A 133 5.64 -0.08 0.78
C ILE A 133 6.68 1.00 1.09
N TYR A 134 6.26 2.27 1.07
CA TYR A 134 7.10 3.39 1.50
C TYR A 134 6.48 4.11 2.70
N VAL A 135 7.26 4.25 3.76
CA VAL A 135 6.92 4.99 4.98
C VAL A 135 7.77 6.25 5.02
N TYR A 136 7.17 7.40 4.70
CA TYR A 136 7.86 8.69 4.72
C TYR A 136 7.87 9.32 6.11
N SER A 137 6.81 9.10 6.88
CA SER A 137 6.64 9.55 8.26
C SER A 137 5.40 8.87 8.79
N ASN A 138 5.49 8.09 9.86
CA ASN A 138 4.35 7.36 10.40
C ASN A 138 4.65 7.01 11.86
N ALA A 139 3.81 7.45 12.79
CA ALA A 139 4.07 7.24 14.21
C ALA A 139 4.06 5.74 14.55
N SER A 140 3.11 4.98 14.02
CA SER A 140 3.13 3.53 14.13
C SER A 140 2.47 2.75 12.99
N TYR A 141 3.03 1.58 12.70
CA TYR A 141 2.50 0.66 11.69
C TYR A 141 2.71 -0.81 12.03
N THR A 142 1.90 -1.66 11.41
CA THR A 142 2.10 -3.10 11.34
C THR A 142 1.97 -3.58 9.90
N PHE A 143 3.03 -4.16 9.35
CA PHE A 143 2.98 -4.82 8.05
C PHE A 143 3.06 -6.31 8.28
N ARG A 144 2.01 -7.05 7.91
CA ARG A 144 1.93 -8.47 8.24
C ARG A 144 1.29 -9.33 7.17
N ASN A 145 1.79 -10.55 7.02
CA ASN A 145 1.23 -11.55 6.12
C ASN A 145 1.16 -11.11 4.64
N ASN A 146 1.93 -10.10 4.21
CA ASN A 146 1.92 -9.62 2.83
C ASN A 146 2.94 -10.37 1.97
N ALA A 147 2.67 -10.47 0.67
CA ALA A 147 3.66 -10.78 -0.35
C ALA A 147 4.12 -9.48 -1.01
N ILE A 148 5.39 -9.11 -0.81
CA ILE A 148 5.99 -7.87 -1.33
C ILE A 148 7.12 -8.23 -2.30
N ILE A 149 6.82 -8.16 -3.59
CA ILE A 149 7.60 -8.88 -4.62
C ILE A 149 8.06 -7.99 -5.77
N ASN A 150 9.27 -8.24 -6.28
CA ASN A 150 9.73 -7.73 -7.57
C ASN A 150 9.66 -6.20 -7.76
N ASN A 151 9.87 -5.41 -6.70
CA ASN A 151 9.93 -3.95 -6.82
C ASN A 151 11.33 -3.48 -7.26
N GLY A 152 11.41 -2.40 -8.03
CA GLY A 152 12.64 -1.90 -8.67
C GLY A 152 13.67 -1.32 -7.70
N ARG A 153 13.28 -1.07 -6.44
CA ARG A 153 14.16 -0.70 -5.34
C ARG A 153 13.86 -1.54 -4.10
N SER A 154 13.15 -1.02 -3.10
CA SER A 154 12.98 -1.75 -1.84
C SER A 154 11.64 -2.47 -1.76
N GLY A 155 11.59 -3.62 -1.07
CA GLY A 155 10.30 -4.20 -0.70
C GLY A 155 9.56 -3.26 0.25
N ILE A 156 10.19 -2.97 1.39
CA ILE A 156 9.72 -1.98 2.36
C ILE A 156 10.81 -0.94 2.56
N TYR A 157 10.46 0.33 2.40
CA TYR A 157 11.34 1.45 2.68
C TYR A 157 10.75 2.31 3.81
N ILE A 158 11.53 2.55 4.86
CA ILE A 158 11.14 3.39 5.99
C ILE A 158 12.16 4.51 6.12
N THR A 159 11.67 5.74 6.07
CA THR A 159 12.45 6.96 6.29
C THR A 159 11.81 7.77 7.40
N THR A 160 12.64 8.44 8.19
CA THR A 160 12.27 9.37 9.27
C THR A 160 11.75 8.74 10.58
N GLN A 161 11.38 9.59 11.53
CA GLN A 161 10.99 9.30 12.91
C GLN A 161 9.70 8.46 12.99
N THR A 162 9.84 7.16 12.72
CA THR A 162 8.85 6.18 13.15
C THR A 162 9.05 5.91 14.63
N THR A 163 7.99 6.04 15.43
CA THR A 163 8.06 5.73 16.87
C THR A 163 8.04 4.22 17.11
N TYR A 164 7.17 3.49 16.39
CA TYR A 164 7.02 2.06 16.57
C TYR A 164 6.54 1.35 15.29
N GLY A 165 7.34 0.42 14.76
CA GLY A 165 6.99 -0.35 13.56
C GLY A 165 7.13 -1.85 13.78
N VAL A 166 6.13 -2.62 13.36
CA VAL A 166 6.19 -4.09 13.35
C VAL A 166 6.11 -4.59 11.91
N ILE A 167 7.04 -5.46 11.53
CA ILE A 167 7.03 -6.17 10.25
C ILE A 167 7.14 -7.65 10.56
N ASN A 168 6.08 -8.42 10.35
CA ASN A 168 6.05 -9.85 10.71
C ASN A 168 5.36 -10.72 9.65
N ASN A 169 5.87 -11.93 9.43
CA ASN A 169 5.28 -12.93 8.52
C ASN A 169 5.05 -12.43 7.08
N ASN A 170 5.87 -11.50 6.58
CA ASN A 170 5.80 -11.09 5.19
C ASN A 170 6.76 -11.93 4.33
N VAL A 171 6.35 -12.23 3.10
CA VAL A 171 7.24 -12.76 2.06
C VAL A 171 7.76 -11.58 1.26
N ILE A 172 9.06 -11.29 1.38
CA ILE A 172 9.70 -10.16 0.69
C ILE A 172 10.80 -10.72 -0.22
N ARG A 173 10.62 -10.66 -1.54
CA ARG A 173 11.54 -11.30 -2.50
C ARG A 173 11.62 -10.60 -3.86
N GLY A 174 12.73 -10.79 -4.57
CA GLY A 174 12.89 -10.32 -5.94
C GLY A 174 12.99 -8.79 -6.11
N ASN A 175 13.05 -8.04 -5.01
CA ASN A 175 13.26 -6.59 -5.07
C ASN A 175 14.71 -6.30 -5.48
N ASN A 176 14.92 -5.34 -6.38
CA ASN A 176 16.23 -5.09 -7.01
C ASN A 176 17.22 -4.30 -6.12
N GLY A 177 16.71 -3.61 -5.09
CA GLY A 177 17.49 -2.93 -4.06
C GLY A 177 17.56 -3.73 -2.76
N SER A 178 16.79 -3.29 -1.76
CA SER A 178 16.77 -3.90 -0.43
C SER A 178 15.47 -4.67 -0.18
N GLY A 179 15.50 -5.77 0.57
CA GLY A 179 14.26 -6.37 1.06
C GLY A 179 13.51 -5.39 1.97
N ILE A 180 14.16 -4.98 3.04
CA ILE A 180 13.71 -3.94 3.97
C ILE A 180 14.84 -2.92 4.13
N ARG A 181 14.54 -1.64 3.96
CA ARG A 181 15.47 -0.53 4.19
C ARG A 181 14.91 0.40 5.26
N VAL A 182 15.67 0.61 6.33
CA VAL A 182 15.34 1.55 7.41
C VAL A 182 16.43 2.60 7.46
N LEU A 183 16.06 3.87 7.32
CA LEU A 183 16.98 5.00 7.44
C LEU A 183 16.48 5.96 8.51
N GLU A 184 17.40 6.40 9.36
CA GLU A 184 17.17 7.60 10.16
C GLU A 184 17.07 8.81 9.23
N ALA A 185 16.19 9.76 9.54
CA ALA A 185 16.29 11.07 8.92
C ALA A 185 17.59 11.70 9.41
N SER A 186 18.48 12.08 8.49
CA SER A 186 19.44 13.14 8.82
C SER A 186 18.60 14.36 9.21
N MET A 187 18.69 14.78 10.48
CA MET A 187 18.15 16.07 10.90
C MET A 187 18.89 17.14 10.11
N GLY A 188 18.26 17.63 9.05
CA GLY A 188 18.66 18.85 8.36
C GLY A 188 18.15 20.06 9.12
#